data_AF-A0AAU2Z1P3-F1
#
_entry.id   AF-A0AAU2Z1P3-F1
#
_cell.length_a   1.000
_cell.length_b   1.000
_cell.length_c   1.000
_cell.angle_alpha   90.00
_cell.angle_beta   90.00
_cell.angle_gamma   90.00
#
_symmetry.space_group_name_H-M   'P 1'
#
loop_
_entity.id
_entity.type
_entity.pdbx_description
1 polymer ?
#
loop_
_entity_poly.entity_id
_entity_poly.type
_entity_poly.pdbx_seq_one_letter_code
_entity_poly.pdbx_strand_id
1 'polypeptide(L)'
;MLRITDVRTGEPTDAVRARRALARVRVHVPTADTSALRVLLVADVLARALEIGGTPAVTAADPPEGLRVRADALGIRRAEAGTAGAGPALHVLVQGDTAPDDTAPDDDIRIEVAPVTGTADPALLRMILLATPRREPVDLATADLEGARETLARWRKGVATWATRPSKPVPEAVRQELRAAWEDDLDVPAVLEVLRRVESDEGIPDGARFETYAYADRLLGLELTRDIGSVR
;
A
#
# COMPACT_ATOMS: atom_id res chain seq x y z
N MET A 1 -6.78 12.86 7.83
CA MET A 1 -7.21 12.89 6.41
C MET A 1 -5.98 12.59 5.58
N LEU A 2 -6.10 11.79 4.51
CA LEU A 2 -4.93 11.39 3.71
C LEU A 2 -4.29 12.60 3.02
N ARG A 3 -3.04 12.89 3.40
CA ARG A 3 -2.16 13.90 2.81
C ARG A 3 -1.16 13.19 1.90
N ILE A 4 -0.93 13.73 0.72
CA ILE A 4 0.00 13.20 -0.26
C ILE A 4 0.87 14.34 -0.77
N THR A 5 2.17 14.11 -0.87
CA THR A 5 3.11 15.05 -1.49
C THR A 5 2.88 15.08 -3.00
N ASP A 6 2.40 16.22 -3.52
CA ASP A 6 2.32 16.47 -4.95
C ASP A 6 3.70 16.83 -5.49
N VAL A 7 4.22 16.08 -6.47
CA VAL A 7 5.54 16.37 -7.06
C VAL A 7 5.59 17.75 -7.70
N ARG A 8 4.47 18.28 -8.22
CA ARG A 8 4.44 19.60 -8.86
C ARG A 8 4.80 20.72 -7.90
N THR A 9 4.36 20.61 -6.65
CA THR A 9 4.50 21.67 -5.63
C THR A 9 5.55 21.31 -4.59
N GLY A 10 5.85 20.02 -4.39
CA GLY A 10 6.64 19.51 -3.28
C GLY A 10 5.92 19.55 -1.94
N GLU A 11 4.68 20.04 -1.89
CA GLU A 11 3.93 20.28 -0.66
C GLU A 11 2.91 19.16 -0.41
N PRO A 12 2.73 18.74 0.86
CA PRO A 12 1.64 17.85 1.22
C PRO A 12 0.29 18.48 0.87
N THR A 13 -0.57 17.72 0.20
CA THR A 13 -1.90 18.15 -0.24
C THR A 13 -2.95 17.09 0.11
N ASP A 14 -4.19 17.49 0.36
CA ASP A 14 -5.26 16.53 0.63
C ASP A 14 -5.56 15.70 -0.62
N ALA A 15 -5.48 14.37 -0.50
CA ALA A 15 -5.75 13.45 -1.61
C ALA A 15 -7.21 13.51 -2.09
N VAL A 16 -8.11 14.06 -1.27
CA VAL A 16 -9.54 14.21 -1.56
C VAL A 16 -9.99 15.58 -1.09
N ARG A 17 -10.22 16.50 -2.03
CA ARG A 17 -10.62 17.88 -1.70
C ARG A 17 -12.10 18.03 -1.31
N ALA A 18 -12.96 17.10 -1.70
CA ALA A 18 -14.40 17.13 -1.40
C ALA A 18 -14.86 15.90 -0.63
N ARG A 19 -15.55 16.11 0.50
CA ARG A 19 -16.10 15.01 1.32
C ARG A 19 -17.07 14.16 0.49
N ARG A 20 -16.83 12.84 0.43
CA ARG A 20 -17.63 11.82 -0.29
C ARG A 20 -17.57 11.88 -1.82
N ALA A 21 -16.61 12.59 -2.41
CA ALA A 21 -16.34 12.46 -3.84
C ALA A 21 -15.68 11.11 -4.15
N LEU A 22 -16.00 10.54 -5.31
CA LEU A 22 -15.28 9.39 -5.85
C LEU A 22 -13.84 9.81 -6.18
N ALA A 23 -12.85 9.21 -5.52
CA ALA A 23 -11.44 9.39 -5.84
C ALA A 23 -11.08 8.57 -7.08
N ARG A 24 -10.36 9.20 -8.02
CA ARG A 24 -9.89 8.55 -9.24
C ARG A 24 -8.38 8.42 -9.18
N VAL A 25 -7.88 7.19 -9.22
CA VAL A 25 -6.44 6.90 -9.25
C VAL A 25 -6.08 6.47 -10.66
N ARG A 26 -5.25 7.26 -11.35
CA ARG A 26 -4.74 6.95 -12.69
C ARG A 26 -3.31 6.49 -12.58
N VAL A 27 -3.04 5.28 -13.07
CA VAL A 27 -1.71 4.67 -12.97
C VAL A 27 -1.03 4.73 -14.34
N HIS A 28 0.16 5.31 -14.38
CA HIS A 28 0.97 5.44 -15.60
C HIS A 28 2.12 4.45 -15.53
N VAL A 29 2.07 3.43 -16.39
CA VAL A 29 3.06 2.34 -16.44
C VAL A 29 3.54 2.13 -17.88
N PRO A 30 4.49 2.96 -18.38
CA PRO A 30 4.95 2.86 -19.76
C PRO A 30 5.82 1.61 -20.02
N THR A 31 6.39 1.02 -18.97
CA THR A 31 7.24 -0.17 -19.04
C THR A 31 6.62 -1.34 -18.27
N ALA A 32 7.09 -2.58 -18.54
CA ALA A 32 6.65 -3.80 -17.87
C ALA A 32 7.64 -4.28 -16.78
N ASP A 33 8.46 -3.38 -16.23
CA ASP A 33 9.52 -3.69 -15.28
C ASP A 33 9.03 -3.72 -13.81
N THR A 34 9.96 -3.88 -12.86
CA THR A 34 9.65 -3.92 -11.43
C THR A 34 9.29 -2.53 -10.88
N SER A 35 9.76 -1.43 -11.50
CA SER A 35 9.35 -0.07 -11.14
C SER A 35 7.87 0.14 -11.45
N ALA A 36 7.42 -0.26 -12.64
CA ALA A 36 6.00 -0.23 -13.01
C ALA A 36 5.12 -1.09 -12.07
N LEU A 37 5.66 -2.22 -11.61
CA LEU A 37 4.99 -3.05 -10.60
C LEU A 37 4.87 -2.33 -9.24
N ARG A 38 5.89 -1.57 -8.82
CA ARG A 38 5.84 -0.75 -7.61
C ARG A 38 4.83 0.40 -7.74
N VAL A 39 4.73 1.03 -8.91
CA VAL A 39 3.69 2.05 -9.18
C VAL A 39 2.29 1.47 -8.98
N LEU A 40 2.01 0.30 -9.55
CA LEU A 40 0.73 -0.40 -9.36
C LEU A 40 0.48 -0.74 -7.88
N LEU A 41 1.51 -1.16 -7.14
CA LEU A 41 1.40 -1.44 -5.70
C LEU A 41 1.08 -0.18 -4.89
N VAL A 42 1.76 0.93 -5.15
CA VAL A 42 1.49 2.22 -4.47
C VAL A 42 0.07 2.70 -4.78
N ALA A 43 -0.40 2.54 -6.02
CA ALA A 43 -1.77 2.86 -6.40
C ALA A 43 -2.81 1.98 -5.66
N ASP A 44 -2.55 0.68 -5.50
CA ASP A 44 -3.39 -0.23 -4.71
C ASP A 44 -3.44 0.16 -3.23
N VAL A 45 -2.30 0.51 -2.63
CA VAL A 45 -2.22 0.99 -1.23
C VAL A 45 -2.95 2.33 -1.08
N LEU A 46 -2.79 3.25 -2.03
CA LEU A 46 -3.49 4.53 -2.06
C LEU A 46 -5.01 4.34 -2.10
N ALA A 47 -5.51 3.49 -3.01
CA ALA A 47 -6.93 3.17 -3.10
C ALA A 47 -7.46 2.55 -1.79
N ARG A 48 -6.70 1.62 -1.20
CA ARG A 48 -7.04 1.03 0.11
C ARG A 48 -7.08 2.07 1.23
N ALA A 49 -6.10 2.98 1.29
CA ALA A 49 -6.05 4.04 2.29
C ALA A 49 -7.27 4.98 2.19
N LEU A 50 -7.64 5.35 0.96
CA LEU A 50 -8.83 6.16 0.67
C LEU A 50 -10.11 5.45 1.14
N GLU A 51 -10.28 4.18 0.79
CA GLU A 51 -11.45 3.38 1.17
C GLU A 51 -11.55 3.16 2.69
N ILE A 52 -10.43 2.90 3.36
CA ILE A 52 -10.36 2.81 4.83
C ILE A 52 -10.77 4.14 5.45
N GLY A 53 -10.40 5.26 4.83
CA GLY A 53 -10.83 6.61 5.19
C GLY A 53 -12.29 6.95 4.82
N GLY A 54 -13.03 6.02 4.21
CA GLY A 54 -14.43 6.20 3.80
C GLY A 54 -14.62 6.93 2.48
N THR A 55 -13.56 7.09 1.67
CA THR A 55 -13.64 7.64 0.32
C THR A 55 -13.60 6.51 -0.71
N PRO A 56 -14.68 6.29 -1.48
CA PRO A 56 -14.64 5.33 -2.59
C PRO A 56 -13.55 5.70 -3.58
N ALA A 57 -12.79 4.71 -4.07
CA ALA A 57 -11.73 4.90 -5.05
C ALA A 57 -11.96 3.99 -6.27
N VAL A 58 -11.72 4.53 -7.47
CA VAL A 58 -11.64 3.76 -8.71
C VAL A 58 -10.22 3.93 -9.25
N THR A 59 -9.57 2.79 -9.52
CA THR A 59 -8.22 2.76 -10.11
C THR A 59 -8.34 2.43 -11.59
N ALA A 60 -7.74 3.25 -12.46
CA ALA A 60 -7.66 3.05 -13.89
C ALA A 60 -6.20 2.85 -14.31
N ALA A 61 -5.95 1.76 -15.03
CA ALA A 61 -4.64 1.40 -15.55
C ALA A 61 -4.81 0.41 -16.70
N ASP A 62 -3.92 0.48 -17.69
CA ASP A 62 -3.86 -0.48 -18.80
C ASP A 62 -2.46 -1.14 -18.87
N PRO A 63 -2.08 -1.94 -17.85
CA PRO A 63 -0.77 -2.58 -17.82
C PRO A 63 -0.66 -3.68 -18.87
N PRO A 64 0.52 -3.88 -19.50
CA PRO A 64 0.77 -5.05 -20.35
C PRO A 64 0.48 -6.36 -19.63
N GLU A 65 0.02 -7.38 -20.35
CA GLU A 65 -0.40 -8.68 -19.77
C GLU A 65 0.64 -9.29 -18.82
N GLY A 66 1.92 -9.28 -19.20
CA GLY A 66 3.00 -9.79 -18.36
C GLY A 66 3.17 -9.02 -17.03
N LEU A 67 2.98 -7.70 -17.05
CA LEU A 67 2.96 -6.88 -15.83
C LEU A 67 1.71 -7.17 -15.00
N ARG A 68 0.57 -7.43 -15.65
CA ARG A 68 -0.67 -7.77 -14.95
C ARG A 68 -0.54 -9.08 -14.18
N VAL A 69 -0.02 -10.15 -14.80
CA VAL A 69 0.21 -11.45 -14.15
C VAL A 69 1.09 -11.30 -12.91
N ARG A 70 2.19 -10.53 -13.02
CA ARG A 70 3.08 -10.27 -11.88
C ARG A 70 2.36 -9.54 -10.75
N ALA A 71 1.52 -8.57 -11.08
CA ALA A 71 0.77 -7.82 -10.09
C ALA A 71 -0.35 -8.64 -9.41
N ASP A 72 -1.00 -9.55 -10.13
CA ASP A 72 -1.95 -10.50 -9.54
C ASP A 72 -1.23 -11.40 -8.51
N ALA A 73 0.02 -11.82 -8.79
CA ALA A 73 0.84 -12.58 -7.83
C ALA A 73 1.22 -11.77 -6.57
N LEU A 74 1.12 -10.44 -6.61
CA LEU A 74 1.30 -9.53 -5.46
C LEU A 74 -0.03 -9.16 -4.78
N GLY A 75 -1.16 -9.76 -5.18
CA GLY A 75 -2.48 -9.42 -4.64
C GLY A 75 -2.91 -7.97 -4.92
N ILE A 76 -2.35 -7.35 -5.97
CA ILE A 76 -2.71 -5.99 -6.40
C ILE A 76 -4.09 -6.06 -7.06
N ARG A 77 -5.03 -5.21 -6.62
CA ARG A 77 -6.37 -5.19 -7.18
C ARG A 77 -6.35 -4.82 -8.66
N ARG A 78 -7.26 -5.42 -9.44
CA ARG A 78 -7.39 -5.09 -10.86
C ARG A 78 -7.98 -3.69 -11.02
N ALA A 79 -7.32 -2.90 -11.86
CA ALA A 79 -7.80 -1.60 -12.29
C ALA A 79 -8.83 -1.77 -13.42
N GLU A 80 -9.72 -0.81 -13.57
CA GLU A 80 -10.62 -0.74 -14.72
C GLU A 80 -9.81 -0.33 -15.96
N ALA A 81 -10.07 -1.02 -17.08
CA ALA A 81 -9.53 -0.63 -18.37
C ALA A 81 -10.30 0.58 -18.89
N GLY A 82 -9.60 1.70 -19.15
CA GLY A 82 -10.19 2.93 -19.71
C GLY A 82 -9.84 4.20 -18.94
N THR A 83 -10.47 5.31 -19.32
CA THR A 83 -10.30 6.58 -18.62
C THR A 83 -11.21 6.60 -17.38
N ALA A 84 -10.61 6.70 -16.19
CA ALA A 84 -11.39 7.12 -15.02
C ALA A 84 -12.09 8.43 -15.40
N GLY A 85 -13.43 8.45 -15.40
CA GLY A 85 -14.25 9.49 -16.04
C GLY A 85 -13.92 10.93 -15.63
N ALA A 86 -14.61 11.92 -16.22
CA ALA A 86 -14.27 13.34 -16.03
C ALA A 86 -14.14 13.78 -14.55
N GLY A 87 -13.13 14.61 -14.27
CA GLY A 87 -12.86 15.21 -12.95
C GLY A 87 -11.40 15.06 -12.48
N PRO A 88 -11.06 15.67 -11.33
CA PRO A 88 -9.72 15.59 -10.74
C PRO A 88 -9.30 14.15 -10.43
N ALA A 89 -8.02 13.85 -10.63
CA ALA A 89 -7.44 12.54 -10.40
C ALA A 89 -6.10 12.59 -9.67
N LEU A 90 -5.78 11.47 -9.03
CA LEU A 90 -4.49 11.16 -8.43
C LEU A 90 -3.68 10.38 -9.46
N HIS A 91 -2.65 10.99 -10.03
CA HIS A 91 -1.80 10.38 -11.04
C HIS A 91 -0.59 9.73 -10.37
N VAL A 92 -0.46 8.41 -10.47
CA VAL A 92 0.69 7.67 -9.92
C VAL A 92 1.62 7.28 -11.07
N LEU A 93 2.87 7.70 -10.99
CA LEU A 93 3.88 7.51 -12.05
C LEU A 93 5.24 7.15 -11.46
N VAL A 94 6.13 6.58 -12.29
CA VAL A 94 7.54 6.40 -11.92
C VAL A 94 8.21 7.78 -11.85
N GLN A 95 9.07 7.98 -10.85
CA GLN A 95 9.86 9.21 -10.73
C GLN A 95 10.69 9.46 -11.99
N GLY A 96 10.62 10.69 -12.52
CA GLY A 96 11.36 11.10 -13.71
C GLY A 96 10.71 10.70 -15.05
N ASP A 97 9.61 9.94 -15.05
CA ASP A 97 8.78 9.80 -16.24
C ASP A 97 7.98 11.09 -16.48
N THR A 98 7.96 11.56 -17.73
CA THR A 98 7.06 12.65 -18.12
C THR A 98 5.63 12.16 -18.02
N ALA A 99 4.88 12.71 -17.05
CA ALA A 99 3.42 12.58 -17.02
C ALA A 99 2.82 12.98 -18.38
N PRO A 100 1.69 12.40 -18.81
CA PRO A 100 1.00 12.86 -20.02
C PRO A 100 0.71 14.35 -19.88
N ASP A 101 1.25 15.14 -20.82
CA ASP A 101 1.22 16.61 -21.01
C ASP A 101 0.89 17.50 -19.79
N ASP A 102 1.59 18.63 -19.68
CA ASP A 102 1.30 19.72 -18.72
C ASP A 102 -0.07 20.42 -18.92
N THR A 103 -0.96 19.81 -19.70
CA THR A 103 -2.38 20.17 -19.85
C THR A 103 -3.31 19.49 -18.85
N ALA A 104 -2.78 18.64 -17.95
CA ALA A 104 -3.57 18.13 -16.82
C ALA A 104 -4.16 19.29 -16.00
N PRO A 105 -5.44 19.25 -15.62
CA PRO A 105 -6.07 20.27 -14.79
C PRO A 105 -5.22 20.59 -13.55
N ASP A 106 -5.17 21.86 -13.13
CA ASP A 106 -4.48 22.27 -11.90
C ASP A 106 -5.00 21.56 -10.64
N ASP A 107 -6.16 20.93 -10.75
CA ASP A 107 -6.74 20.15 -9.68
C ASP A 107 -6.18 18.71 -9.56
N ASP A 108 -5.43 18.20 -10.53
CA ASP A 108 -4.83 16.86 -10.45
C ASP A 108 -3.61 16.85 -9.52
N ILE A 109 -3.41 15.74 -8.81
CA ILE A 109 -2.24 15.53 -7.92
C ILE A 109 -1.32 14.51 -8.56
N ARG A 110 -0.03 14.81 -8.67
CA ARG A 110 0.97 13.90 -9.24
C ARG A 110 1.80 13.24 -8.12
N ILE A 111 1.80 11.92 -8.09
CA ILE A 111 2.39 11.07 -7.07
C ILE A 111 3.51 10.25 -7.72
N GLU A 112 4.75 10.61 -7.44
CA GLU A 112 5.90 9.87 -7.96
C GLU A 112 6.26 8.66 -7.09
N VAL A 113 6.72 7.61 -7.75
CA VAL A 113 7.22 6.38 -7.14
C VAL A 113 8.64 6.15 -7.62
N ALA A 114 9.58 6.08 -6.68
CA ALA A 114 10.97 5.86 -6.97
C ALA A 114 11.21 4.47 -7.58
N PRO A 115 12.22 4.33 -8.46
CA PRO A 115 12.45 3.13 -9.24
C PRO A 115 12.87 1.93 -8.40
N VAL A 116 12.76 0.75 -9.00
CA VAL A 116 13.21 -0.53 -8.44
C VAL A 116 14.19 -1.20 -9.38
N THR A 117 15.34 -1.64 -8.86
CA THR A 117 16.31 -2.45 -9.59
C THR A 117 16.28 -3.90 -9.12
N GLY A 118 16.56 -4.83 -10.05
CA GLY A 118 16.60 -6.27 -9.77
C GLY A 118 15.24 -6.97 -9.80
N THR A 119 15.25 -8.22 -9.35
CA THR A 119 14.08 -9.11 -9.27
C THR A 119 14.10 -9.90 -7.96
N ALA A 120 12.93 -10.32 -7.49
CA ALA A 120 12.77 -11.12 -6.29
C ALA A 120 11.55 -12.05 -6.43
N ASP A 121 11.44 -13.01 -5.51
CA ASP A 121 10.26 -13.85 -5.36
C ASP A 121 9.00 -12.98 -5.17
N PRO A 122 7.95 -13.13 -6.00
CA PRO A 122 6.68 -12.41 -5.85
C PRO A 122 6.09 -12.49 -4.44
N ALA A 123 6.27 -13.61 -3.74
CA ALA A 123 5.75 -13.81 -2.38
C ALA A 123 6.36 -12.87 -1.33
N LEU A 124 7.55 -12.35 -1.60
CA LEU A 124 8.27 -11.42 -0.72
C LEU A 124 8.25 -9.99 -1.23
N LEU A 125 8.10 -9.82 -2.55
CA LEU A 125 8.24 -8.54 -3.22
C LEU A 125 7.29 -7.49 -2.65
N ARG A 126 6.05 -7.85 -2.34
CA ARG A 126 5.10 -6.91 -1.71
C ARG A 126 5.62 -6.38 -0.38
N MET A 127 6.10 -7.25 0.52
CA MET A 127 6.64 -6.82 1.82
C MET A 127 7.83 -5.88 1.66
N ILE A 128 8.76 -6.21 0.76
CA ILE A 128 9.98 -5.42 0.54
C ILE A 128 9.65 -4.03 -0.01
N LEU A 129 8.76 -3.97 -1.00
CA LEU A 129 8.37 -2.70 -1.60
C LEU A 129 7.56 -1.82 -0.65
N LEU A 130 6.78 -2.42 0.27
CA LEU A 130 6.05 -1.70 1.32
C LEU A 130 6.97 -1.24 2.47
N ALA A 131 8.08 -1.94 2.70
CA ALA A 131 9.05 -1.59 3.73
C ALA A 131 9.97 -0.41 3.36
N THR A 132 9.88 0.09 2.12
CA THR A 132 10.66 1.24 1.67
C THR A 132 9.72 2.39 1.28
N PRO A 133 9.94 3.63 1.77
CA PRO A 133 9.12 4.79 1.41
C PRO A 133 8.98 4.91 -0.10
N ARG A 134 7.79 5.27 -0.60
CA ARG A 134 7.49 5.30 -2.05
C ARG A 134 8.45 6.20 -2.85
N ARG A 135 9.06 7.20 -2.20
CA ARG A 135 9.98 8.19 -2.78
C ARG A 135 11.44 7.76 -2.73
N GLU A 136 11.76 6.62 -2.12
CA GLU A 136 13.12 6.08 -2.03
C GLU A 136 13.30 4.91 -2.99
N PRO A 137 14.39 4.89 -3.79
CA PRO A 137 14.65 3.79 -4.72
C PRO A 137 14.91 2.48 -3.97
N VAL A 138 14.55 1.35 -4.57
CA VAL A 138 14.77 0.02 -4.00
C VAL A 138 15.73 -0.78 -4.88
N ASP A 139 16.83 -1.25 -4.30
CA ASP A 139 17.67 -2.26 -4.94
C ASP A 139 17.39 -3.65 -4.34
N LEU A 140 16.74 -4.52 -5.13
CA LEU A 140 16.41 -5.88 -4.70
C LEU A 140 17.64 -6.77 -4.55
N ALA A 141 18.78 -6.41 -5.13
CA ALA A 141 20.03 -7.15 -4.93
C ALA A 141 20.58 -6.99 -3.50
N THR A 142 20.29 -5.88 -2.84
CA THR A 142 20.73 -5.58 -1.47
C THR A 142 19.59 -5.66 -0.44
N ALA A 143 18.36 -5.94 -0.89
CA ALA A 143 17.20 -6.06 -0.01
C ALA A 143 17.31 -7.28 0.92
N ASP A 144 16.83 -7.14 2.15
CA ASP A 144 16.78 -8.22 3.14
C ASP A 144 15.62 -9.19 2.84
N LEU A 145 15.83 -10.07 1.86
CA LEU A 145 14.87 -11.07 1.43
C LEU A 145 14.55 -12.09 2.53
N GLU A 146 15.56 -12.49 3.31
CA GLU A 146 15.36 -13.48 4.38
C GLU A 146 14.60 -12.86 5.55
N GLY A 147 14.96 -11.65 5.99
CA GLY A 147 14.23 -10.95 7.05
C GLY A 147 12.77 -10.68 6.67
N ALA A 148 12.49 -10.37 5.39
CA ALA A 148 11.12 -10.27 4.89
C ALA A 148 10.36 -11.61 4.97
N ARG A 149 11.00 -12.71 4.58
CA ARG A 149 10.44 -14.07 4.65
C ARG A 149 10.14 -14.48 6.09
N GLU A 150 11.11 -14.34 6.98
CA GLU A 150 10.98 -14.66 8.39
C GLU A 150 9.90 -13.81 9.07
N THR A 151 9.85 -12.51 8.78
CA THR A 151 8.84 -11.61 9.34
C THR A 151 7.44 -12.00 8.89
N LEU A 152 7.22 -12.26 7.60
CA LEU A 152 5.91 -12.71 7.10
C LEU A 152 5.48 -14.04 7.72
N ALA A 153 6.39 -15.03 7.80
CA ALA A 153 6.10 -16.31 8.41
C ALA A 153 5.76 -16.17 9.90
N ARG A 154 6.54 -15.38 10.64
CA ARG A 154 6.33 -15.10 12.06
C ARG A 154 4.99 -14.41 12.30
N TRP A 155 4.68 -13.36 11.54
CA TRP A 155 3.44 -12.61 11.68
C TRP A 155 2.20 -13.44 11.35
N ARG A 156 2.21 -14.19 10.24
CA ARG A 156 1.07 -15.06 9.88
C ARG A 156 0.82 -16.15 10.92
N LYS A 157 1.89 -16.76 11.45
CA LYS A 157 1.79 -17.71 12.58
C LYS A 157 1.26 -17.05 13.85
N GLY A 158 1.72 -15.84 14.16
CA GLY A 158 1.24 -15.04 15.29
C GLY A 158 -0.26 -14.77 15.19
N VAL A 159 -0.71 -14.24 14.04
CA VAL A 159 -2.11 -13.96 13.74
C VAL A 159 -2.97 -15.21 13.86
N ALA A 160 -2.54 -16.34 13.28
CA ALA A 160 -3.26 -17.61 13.39
C ALA A 160 -3.39 -18.08 14.85
N THR A 161 -2.36 -17.84 15.67
CA THR A 161 -2.39 -18.19 17.10
C THR A 161 -3.34 -17.27 17.86
N TRP A 162 -3.25 -15.95 17.67
CA TRP A 162 -4.08 -14.96 18.35
C TRP A 162 -5.57 -15.06 17.98
N ALA A 163 -5.87 -15.48 16.74
CA ALA A 163 -7.24 -15.72 16.28
C ALA A 163 -7.97 -16.82 17.09
N THR A 164 -7.27 -17.65 17.85
CA THR A 164 -7.87 -18.67 18.75
C THR A 164 -8.37 -18.11 20.08
N ARG A 165 -8.13 -16.82 20.34
CA ARG A 165 -8.55 -16.12 21.55
C ARG A 165 -9.79 -15.27 21.29
N PRO A 166 -10.59 -14.94 22.33
CA PRO A 166 -11.71 -14.01 22.16
C PRO A 166 -11.27 -12.68 21.55
N SER A 167 -11.97 -12.24 20.51
CA SER A 167 -11.70 -10.95 19.85
C SER A 167 -11.81 -9.80 20.84
N LYS A 168 -10.94 -8.80 20.68
CA LYS A 168 -10.94 -7.55 21.43
C LYS A 168 -10.66 -6.40 20.47
N PRO A 169 -11.28 -5.23 20.65
CA PRO A 169 -11.10 -4.12 19.73
C PRO A 169 -9.62 -3.69 19.64
N VAL A 170 -9.23 -3.20 18.46
CA VAL A 170 -7.95 -2.51 18.27
C VAL A 170 -7.83 -1.38 19.31
N PRO A 171 -6.74 -1.31 20.09
CA PRO A 171 -6.53 -0.22 21.04
C PRO A 171 -6.55 1.12 20.31
N GLU A 172 -7.25 2.11 20.86
CA GLU A 172 -7.49 3.38 20.16
C GLU A 172 -6.17 4.13 19.86
N ALA A 173 -5.20 4.10 20.78
CA ALA A 173 -3.87 4.69 20.55
C ALA A 173 -3.17 4.05 19.34
N VAL A 174 -3.19 2.71 19.25
CA VAL A 174 -2.59 1.97 18.13
C VAL A 174 -3.31 2.29 16.83
N ARG A 175 -4.66 2.36 16.85
CA ARG A 175 -5.46 2.77 15.68
C ARG A 175 -5.07 4.17 15.19
N GLN A 176 -4.88 5.11 16.11
CA GLN A 176 -4.48 6.48 15.79
C GLN A 176 -3.07 6.56 15.21
N GLU A 177 -2.11 5.83 15.79
CA GLU A 177 -0.73 5.75 15.26
C GLU A 177 -0.69 5.16 13.86
N LEU A 178 -1.36 4.02 13.66
CA LEU A 178 -1.50 3.38 12.35
C LEU A 178 -2.08 4.37 11.33
N ARG A 179 -3.17 5.05 11.70
CA ARG A 179 -3.85 6.01 10.83
C ARG A 179 -2.98 7.22 10.51
N ALA A 180 -2.28 7.77 11.51
CA ALA A 180 -1.38 8.90 11.32
C ALA A 180 -0.26 8.55 10.32
N ALA A 181 0.31 7.34 10.42
CA ALA A 181 1.37 6.89 9.53
C ALA A 181 0.93 6.86 8.06
N TRP A 182 -0.13 6.12 7.70
CA TRP A 182 -0.51 6.09 6.27
C TRP A 182 -1.21 7.36 5.79
N GLU A 183 -1.79 8.17 6.69
CA GLU A 183 -2.35 9.47 6.31
C GLU A 183 -1.27 10.52 6.03
N ASP A 184 -0.03 10.30 6.47
CA ASP A 184 1.14 11.09 6.16
C ASP A 184 1.91 10.48 4.97
N ASP A 185 1.52 10.88 3.76
CA ASP A 185 2.20 10.53 2.51
C ASP A 185 2.35 9.02 2.20
N LEU A 186 1.43 8.20 2.72
CA LEU A 186 1.50 6.73 2.66
C LEU A 186 2.79 6.20 3.31
N ASP A 187 3.13 6.66 4.52
CA ASP A 187 4.24 6.10 5.30
C ASP A 187 3.91 4.68 5.82
N VAL A 188 3.92 3.73 4.89
CA VAL A 188 3.76 2.30 5.15
C VAL A 188 4.91 1.74 6.00
N PRO A 189 6.18 2.16 5.84
CA PRO A 189 7.24 1.77 6.77
C PRO A 189 6.88 2.05 8.24
N ALA A 190 6.35 3.24 8.55
CA ALA A 190 5.89 3.55 9.91
C ALA A 190 4.71 2.65 10.34
N VAL A 191 3.78 2.29 9.45
CA VAL A 191 2.73 1.30 9.74
C VAL A 191 3.35 -0.05 10.14
N LEU A 192 4.37 -0.52 9.43
CA LEU A 192 5.07 -1.77 9.73
C LEU A 192 5.80 -1.69 11.08
N GLU A 193 6.38 -0.54 11.44
CA GLU A 193 6.98 -0.34 12.77
C GLU A 193 5.94 -0.43 13.90
N VAL A 194 4.75 0.14 13.72
CA VAL A 194 3.66 0.00 14.70
C VAL A 194 3.30 -1.48 14.89
N LEU A 195 3.24 -2.27 13.82
CA LEU A 195 2.98 -3.71 13.93
C LEU A 195 4.08 -4.45 14.69
N ARG A 196 5.37 -4.16 14.45
CA ARG A 196 6.50 -4.76 15.20
C ARG A 196 6.41 -4.46 16.71
N ARG A 197 6.00 -3.25 17.08
CA ARG A 197 5.77 -2.89 18.49
C ARG A 197 4.58 -3.66 19.08
N VAL A 198 3.45 -3.75 18.36
CA VAL A 198 2.27 -4.50 18.80
C VAL A 198 2.57 -6.00 18.97
N GLU A 199 3.42 -6.56 18.11
CA GLU A 199 3.88 -7.95 18.22
C GLU A 199 4.52 -8.26 19.59
N SER A 200 5.33 -7.32 20.09
CA SER A 200 6.17 -7.48 21.28
C SER A 200 5.54 -6.93 22.57
N ASP A 201 4.45 -6.16 22.48
CA ASP A 201 3.80 -5.53 23.63
C ASP A 201 2.91 -6.50 24.43
N GLU A 202 3.45 -7.06 25.52
CA GLU A 202 2.72 -7.94 26.45
C GLU A 202 1.47 -7.32 27.09
N GLY A 203 1.35 -5.98 27.09
CA GLY A 203 0.17 -5.27 27.56
C GLY A 203 -1.02 -5.33 26.60
N ILE A 204 -0.81 -5.67 25.33
CA ILE A 204 -1.88 -5.82 24.34
C ILE A 204 -2.35 -7.28 24.31
N PRO A 205 -3.63 -7.55 24.68
CA PRO A 205 -4.15 -8.90 24.62
C PRO A 205 -4.14 -9.49 23.21
N ASP A 206 -3.93 -10.81 23.08
CA ASP A 206 -3.94 -11.54 21.81
C ASP A 206 -5.10 -11.18 20.88
N GLY A 207 -6.34 -11.16 21.38
CA GLY A 207 -7.51 -10.80 20.57
C GLY A 207 -7.44 -9.39 19.98
N ALA A 208 -6.78 -8.45 20.67
CA ALA A 208 -6.56 -7.09 20.18
C ALA A 208 -5.38 -7.02 19.20
N ARG A 209 -4.33 -7.84 19.39
CA ARG A 209 -3.25 -7.99 18.40
C ARG A 209 -3.80 -8.54 17.09
N PHE A 210 -4.63 -9.58 17.16
CA PHE A 210 -5.33 -10.13 15.99
C PHE A 210 -6.11 -9.05 15.22
N GLU A 211 -7.01 -8.33 15.90
CA GLU A 211 -7.80 -7.27 15.24
C GLU A 211 -6.91 -6.14 14.70
N THR A 212 -5.79 -5.83 15.37
CA THR A 212 -4.85 -4.81 14.90
C THR A 212 -4.20 -5.22 13.58
N TYR A 213 -3.71 -6.46 13.51
CA TYR A 213 -3.09 -7.00 12.30
C TYR A 213 -4.11 -7.13 11.16
N ALA A 214 -5.31 -7.64 11.44
CA ALA A 214 -6.38 -7.73 10.45
C ALA A 214 -6.81 -6.35 9.93
N TYR A 215 -6.84 -5.33 10.81
CA TYR A 215 -7.13 -3.95 10.43
C TYR A 215 -6.05 -3.37 9.52
N ALA A 216 -4.77 -3.51 9.89
CA ALA A 216 -3.65 -3.04 9.07
C ALA A 216 -3.57 -3.78 7.72
N ASP A 217 -3.88 -5.08 7.68
CA ASP A 217 -3.79 -5.88 6.45
C ASP A 217 -4.79 -5.44 5.37
N ARG A 218 -5.85 -4.72 5.72
CA ARG A 218 -6.75 -4.09 4.74
C ARG A 218 -6.01 -3.08 3.86
N LEU A 219 -5.05 -2.35 4.44
CA LEU A 219 -4.14 -1.44 3.75
C LEU A 219 -3.00 -2.22 3.09
N LEU A 220 -2.34 -3.08 3.88
CA LEU A 220 -1.08 -3.70 3.48
C LEU A 220 -1.26 -4.80 2.43
N GLY A 221 -2.35 -5.57 2.46
CA GLY A 221 -2.59 -6.68 1.53
C GLY A 221 -1.52 -7.77 1.58
N LEU A 222 -0.92 -8.00 2.75
CA LEU A 222 0.11 -9.02 2.99
C LEU A 222 -0.49 -10.40 3.30
N GLU A 223 -1.81 -10.52 3.34
CA GLU A 223 -2.53 -11.75 3.65
C GLU A 223 -2.09 -12.33 5.01
N LEU A 224 -2.10 -11.48 6.03
CA LEU A 224 -1.63 -11.83 7.38
C LEU A 224 -2.56 -12.86 8.05
N THR A 225 -3.82 -12.93 7.61
CA THR A 225 -4.84 -13.85 8.12
C THR A 225 -4.90 -15.19 7.39
N ARG A 226 -4.02 -15.44 6.40
CA ARG A 226 -4.16 -16.60 5.49
C ARG A 226 -3.98 -17.96 6.19
N ASP A 227 -3.20 -18.02 7.26
CA ASP A 227 -2.87 -19.26 7.98
C ASP A 227 -3.92 -19.58 9.08
N ILE A 228 -5.01 -18.81 9.17
CA ILE A 228 -6.09 -19.08 10.12
C ILE A 228 -6.83 -20.35 9.72
N GLY A 229 -6.90 -21.31 10.63
CA GLY A 229 -7.60 -22.58 10.40
C GLY A 229 -6.84 -23.57 9.51
N SER A 230 -5.61 -23.26 9.09
CA SER A 230 -4.77 -24.24 8.39
C SER A 230 -4.37 -25.36 9.35
N VAL A 231 -4.62 -26.61 8.96
CA VAL A 231 -4.12 -27.80 9.69
C VAL A 231 -2.60 -27.82 9.52
N ARG A 232 -1.86 -27.79 10.64
CA ARG A 232 -0.39 -27.94 10.62
C ARG A 232 0.02 -29.33 10.17
#